data_AF-A0A1X0QMD0-F1
#
_entry.id   AF-A0A1X0QMD0-F1
#
_cell.length_a   1.000
_cell.length_b   1.000
_cell.length_c   1.000
_cell.angle_alpha   90.00
_cell.angle_beta   90.00
_cell.angle_gamma   90.00
#
_symmetry.space_group_name_H-M   'P 1'
#
loop_
_entity.id
_entity.type
_entity.pdbx_description
1 polymer ?
#
loop_
_entity_poly.entity_id
_entity_poly.type
_entity_poly.pdbx_seq_one_letter_code
_entity_poly.pdbx_strand_id
1 'polypeptide(L)'
;MEFCSLHSTSAQHFHNSSRTSVNDKEKQATTRPDASINIIHGASLSKRIGCGEVKAEYQASNHRLAGIDLMRITVLAKAAPDKHRLKAIFAFIIVGKYTTFCILNRAQTYLYTMCEIAHIQPPLTLDHVMFFLSQVNKVAKTIACFQHTTNSGNQNHVNDSTTLIDNMLYHSTAPKLSRKRKSIASHYNH
;
A
#
# COMPACT_ATOMS: atom_id res chain seq x y z
N MET A 1 -7.80 25.06 -6.16
CA MET A 1 -8.59 23.86 -5.79
C MET A 1 -7.77 22.66 -6.21
N GLU A 2 -7.24 21.87 -5.27
CA GLU A 2 -6.46 20.67 -5.57
C GLU A 2 -7.40 19.46 -5.63
N PHE A 3 -7.28 18.65 -6.68
CA PHE A 3 -8.09 17.45 -6.85
C PHE A 3 -7.21 16.21 -6.68
N CYS A 4 -7.72 15.20 -5.99
CA CYS A 4 -7.06 13.89 -5.87
C CYS A 4 -7.70 12.91 -6.85
N SER A 5 -6.88 12.21 -7.66
CA SER A 5 -7.36 11.12 -8.51
C SER A 5 -6.91 9.76 -7.97
N LEU A 6 -7.86 8.83 -7.91
CA LEU A 6 -7.63 7.42 -7.62
C LEU A 6 -7.56 6.65 -8.94
N HIS A 7 -6.38 6.12 -9.25
CA HIS A 7 -6.21 5.18 -10.36
C HIS A 7 -6.06 3.76 -9.80
N SER A 8 -7.03 2.88 -10.07
CA SER A 8 -6.94 1.44 -9.79
C SER A 8 -6.58 0.67 -11.05
N THR A 9 -5.72 -0.33 -10.91
CA THR A 9 -5.25 -1.23 -11.98
C THR A 9 -5.87 -2.64 -11.84
N SER A 10 -6.64 -2.88 -10.77
CA SER A 10 -7.34 -4.14 -10.51
C SER A 10 -8.77 -3.86 -10.00
N ALA A 11 -9.63 -3.38 -10.91
CA ALA A 11 -11.08 -3.37 -10.73
C ALA A 11 -11.75 -3.39 -12.11
N GLN A 12 -11.84 -4.59 -12.71
CA GLN A 12 -12.77 -4.83 -13.81
C GLN A 12 -13.63 -6.03 -13.46
N HIS A 13 -14.78 -5.74 -12.84
CA HIS A 13 -16.03 -6.38 -13.22
C HIS A 13 -17.14 -5.33 -13.13
N PHE A 14 -17.14 -4.41 -14.11
CA PHE A 14 -18.36 -3.81 -14.64
C PHE A 14 -18.15 -3.71 -16.15
N HIS A 15 -19.15 -4.16 -16.89
CA HIS A 15 -19.12 -4.53 -18.30
C HIS A 15 -18.75 -3.35 -19.23
N ASN A 16 -17.59 -3.42 -19.91
CA ASN A 16 -17.45 -3.16 -21.35
C ASN A 16 -16.02 -3.45 -21.83
N SER A 17 -15.96 -4.01 -23.04
CA SER A 17 -14.86 -4.72 -23.69
C SER A 17 -13.50 -4.02 -23.76
N SER A 18 -12.47 -4.71 -23.27
CA SER A 18 -11.11 -4.64 -23.81
C SER A 18 -10.46 -6.01 -23.71
N ARG A 19 -10.29 -6.68 -24.85
CA ARG A 19 -9.62 -7.98 -24.99
C ARG A 19 -8.14 -7.82 -24.66
N THR A 20 -7.67 -8.47 -23.60
CA THR A 20 -6.28 -8.94 -23.50
C THR A 20 -6.29 -10.31 -22.85
N SER A 21 -5.71 -11.27 -23.55
CA SER A 21 -5.63 -12.69 -23.24
C SER A 21 -5.13 -12.97 -21.82
N VAL A 22 -5.88 -13.77 -21.08
CA VAL A 22 -5.44 -14.37 -19.81
C VAL A 22 -4.40 -15.44 -20.13
N ASN A 23 -3.18 -15.26 -19.62
CA ASN A 23 -2.25 -16.36 -19.43
C ASN A 23 -2.03 -16.49 -17.92
N ASP A 24 -2.43 -17.63 -17.36
CA ASP A 24 -2.29 -18.01 -15.95
C ASP A 24 -0.81 -18.29 -15.60
N LYS A 25 0.03 -17.27 -15.71
CA LYS A 25 1.42 -17.29 -15.26
C LYS A 25 1.60 -16.23 -14.19
N GLU A 26 1.67 -16.71 -12.95
CA GLU A 26 2.38 -16.13 -11.79
C GLU A 26 2.72 -14.65 -11.96
N LYS A 27 1.81 -13.79 -11.46
CA LYS A 27 1.90 -12.32 -11.48
C LYS A 27 3.32 -11.90 -11.04
N GLN A 28 4.18 -11.63 -12.00
CA GLN A 28 5.51 -11.07 -11.78
C GLN A 28 5.31 -9.82 -10.91
N ALA A 29 6.03 -9.72 -9.79
CA ALA A 29 5.84 -8.65 -8.82
C ALA A 29 6.11 -7.29 -9.48
N THR A 30 5.07 -6.69 -10.06
CA THR A 30 5.14 -5.35 -10.61
C THR A 30 5.31 -4.40 -9.43
N THR A 31 6.32 -3.53 -9.48
CA THR A 31 6.62 -2.48 -8.49
C THR A 31 5.55 -1.38 -8.41
N ARG A 32 4.35 -1.64 -8.93
CA ARG A 32 3.22 -0.72 -9.00
C ARG A 32 2.16 -1.16 -7.99
N PRO A 33 1.62 -0.26 -7.16
CA PRO A 33 0.49 -0.59 -6.31
C PRO A 33 -0.74 -0.86 -7.17
N ASP A 34 -1.66 -1.68 -6.65
CA ASP A 34 -2.92 -1.94 -7.32
C ASP A 34 -3.73 -0.67 -7.50
N ALA A 35 -3.67 0.24 -6.52
CA ALA A 35 -4.23 1.58 -6.61
C ALA A 35 -3.22 2.68 -6.22
N SER A 36 -3.35 3.86 -6.81
CA SER A 36 -2.58 5.04 -6.43
C SER A 36 -3.47 6.27 -6.30
N ILE A 37 -3.22 7.08 -5.26
CA ILE A 37 -3.89 8.36 -5.01
C ILE A 37 -2.85 9.45 -5.22
N ASN A 38 -3.12 10.35 -6.16
CA ASN A 38 -2.20 11.43 -6.53
C ASN A 38 -2.91 12.76 -6.54
N ILE A 39 -2.19 13.82 -6.17
CA ILE A 39 -2.64 15.21 -6.35
C ILE A 39 -2.50 15.57 -7.84
N ILE A 40 -3.53 16.20 -8.39
CA ILE A 40 -3.53 16.76 -9.74
C ILE A 40 -3.40 18.29 -9.65
N HIS A 41 -2.44 18.83 -10.40
CA HIS A 41 -2.27 20.26 -10.61
C HIS A 41 -2.42 20.57 -12.10
N GLY A 42 -3.54 21.20 -12.47
CA GLY A 42 -3.90 21.45 -13.87
C GLY A 42 -4.04 20.14 -14.65
N ALA A 43 -3.31 20.01 -15.75
CA ALA A 43 -3.27 18.79 -16.58
C ALA A 43 -2.20 17.77 -16.15
N SER A 44 -1.47 18.03 -15.06
CA SER A 44 -0.32 17.21 -14.65
C SER A 44 -0.60 16.39 -13.39
N LEU A 45 -0.16 15.12 -13.41
CA LEU A 45 -0.11 14.27 -12.23
C LEU A 45 1.10 14.67 -11.40
N SER A 46 0.86 15.20 -10.21
CA SER A 46 1.91 15.69 -9.33
C SER A 46 2.35 14.58 -8.37
N LYS A 47 1.94 14.70 -7.11
CA LYS A 47 2.51 13.96 -6.00
C LYS A 47 1.61 12.80 -5.60
N ARG A 48 2.18 11.61 -5.48
CA ARG A 48 1.49 10.48 -4.85
C ARG A 48 1.36 10.74 -3.36
N ILE A 49 0.12 10.77 -2.88
CA ILE A 49 -0.22 10.93 -1.45
C ILE A 49 -0.81 9.66 -0.85
N GLY A 50 -1.12 8.67 -1.70
CA GLY A 50 -1.57 7.38 -1.22
C GLY A 50 -1.42 6.24 -2.21
N CYS A 51 -1.59 5.02 -1.70
CA CYS A 51 -1.56 3.80 -2.48
C CYS A 51 -2.46 2.72 -1.87
N GLY A 52 -2.84 1.75 -2.69
CA GLY A 52 -3.72 0.67 -2.30
C GLY A 52 -3.27 -0.68 -2.84
N GLU A 53 -3.58 -1.72 -2.08
CA GLU A 53 -3.34 -3.12 -2.40
C GLU A 53 -4.67 -3.87 -2.42
N VAL A 54 -4.92 -4.72 -3.41
CA VAL A 54 -6.18 -5.47 -3.51
C VAL A 54 -5.91 -6.96 -3.57
N LYS A 55 -6.67 -7.69 -2.76
CA LYS A 55 -6.57 -9.13 -2.64
C LYS A 55 -7.94 -9.80 -2.60
N ALA A 56 -8.03 -10.95 -3.25
CA ALA A 56 -9.23 -11.77 -3.20
C ALA A 56 -9.41 -12.45 -1.84
N GLU A 57 -10.67 -12.67 -1.44
CA GLU A 57 -11.06 -13.22 -0.13
C GLU A 57 -10.46 -14.61 0.12
N TYR A 58 -10.43 -15.47 -0.90
CA TYR A 58 -9.87 -16.82 -0.77
C TYR A 58 -8.36 -16.82 -0.42
N GLN A 59 -7.67 -15.69 -0.63
CA GLN A 59 -6.27 -15.55 -0.29
C GLN A 59 -6.06 -14.91 1.10
N ALA A 60 -7.13 -14.50 1.79
CA ALA A 60 -7.09 -13.89 3.12
C ALA A 60 -6.57 -14.86 4.19
N SER A 61 -6.97 -16.13 4.08
CA SER A 61 -6.55 -17.21 4.99
C SER A 61 -5.06 -17.55 4.87
N ASN A 62 -4.40 -17.12 3.79
CA ASN A 62 -2.97 -17.28 3.62
C ASN A 62 -2.22 -16.11 4.25
N HIS A 63 -1.95 -16.22 5.55
CA HIS A 63 -1.23 -15.21 6.33
C HIS A 63 0.15 -14.87 5.76
N ARG A 64 0.84 -15.83 5.11
CA ARG A 64 2.11 -15.57 4.44
C ARG A 64 1.93 -14.59 3.28
N LEU A 65 0.92 -14.80 2.44
CA LEU A 65 0.64 -13.90 1.33
C LEU A 65 0.17 -12.53 1.85
N ALA A 66 -0.71 -12.50 2.86
CA ALA A 66 -1.14 -11.24 3.48
C ALA A 66 0.03 -10.43 4.06
N GLY A 67 1.01 -11.10 4.69
CA GLY A 67 2.23 -10.45 5.17
C GLY A 67 3.14 -9.92 4.04
N ILE A 68 3.19 -10.62 2.90
CA ILE A 68 3.90 -10.14 1.70
C ILE A 68 3.22 -8.89 1.15
N ASP A 69 1.89 -8.88 1.08
CA ASP A 69 1.11 -7.74 0.58
C ASP A 69 1.28 -6.52 1.49
N LEU A 70 1.28 -6.71 2.82
CA LEU A 70 1.57 -5.65 3.78
C LEU A 70 2.99 -5.07 3.61
N MET A 71 3.97 -5.95 3.38
CA MET A 71 5.34 -5.52 3.12
C MET A 71 5.45 -4.76 1.79
N ARG A 72 4.74 -5.23 0.75
CA ARG A 72 4.67 -4.58 -0.56
C ARG A 72 4.08 -3.18 -0.47
N ILE A 73 2.93 -3.03 0.18
CA ILE A 73 2.32 -1.70 0.34
C ILE A 73 3.19 -0.78 1.18
N THR A 74 3.93 -1.31 2.18
CA THR A 74 4.87 -0.52 2.98
C THR A 74 6.01 0.05 2.12
N VAL A 75 6.60 -0.76 1.24
CA VAL A 75 7.64 -0.31 0.29
C VAL A 75 7.12 0.78 -0.63
N LEU A 76 5.95 0.52 -1.22
CA LEU A 76 5.34 1.41 -2.19
C LEU A 76 4.90 2.73 -1.55
N ALA A 77 4.39 2.66 -0.33
CA ALA A 77 4.04 3.81 0.48
C ALA A 77 5.30 4.59 0.89
N LYS A 78 6.44 3.93 1.18
CA LYS A 78 7.71 4.59 1.53
C LYS A 78 8.37 5.31 0.36
N ALA A 79 8.23 4.80 -0.86
CA ALA A 79 8.86 5.40 -2.04
C ALA A 79 8.38 6.84 -2.34
N ALA A 80 7.13 7.17 -2.01
CA ALA A 80 6.56 8.50 -2.24
C ALA A 80 7.07 9.59 -1.27
N PRO A 81 7.18 9.36 0.06
CA PRO A 81 7.80 10.24 1.04
C PRO A 81 9.25 10.55 0.73
N ASP A 82 10.03 9.56 0.30
CA ASP A 82 11.43 9.78 -0.06
C ASP A 82 11.53 10.70 -1.28
N LYS A 83 10.70 10.50 -2.31
CA LYS A 83 10.74 11.31 -3.54
C LYS A 83 10.14 12.71 -3.37
N HIS A 84 9.08 12.84 -2.58
CA HIS A 84 8.28 14.07 -2.51
C HIS A 84 8.28 14.72 -1.12
N ARG A 85 9.18 14.30 -0.23
CA ARG A 85 9.38 14.82 1.14
C ARG A 85 8.09 14.89 1.96
N LEU A 86 7.24 13.86 1.85
CA LEU A 86 6.02 13.75 2.65
C LEU A 86 6.31 13.33 4.08
N LYS A 87 5.56 13.92 5.00
CA LYS A 87 5.52 13.47 6.40
C LYS A 87 4.76 12.16 6.56
N ALA A 88 3.70 12.00 5.77
CA ALA A 88 2.77 10.88 5.86
C ALA A 88 2.29 10.44 4.47
N ILE A 89 1.92 9.17 4.35
CA ILE A 89 1.23 8.59 3.20
C ILE A 89 0.03 7.82 3.68
N PHE A 90 -1.06 7.97 2.95
CA PHE A 90 -2.26 7.19 3.17
C PHE A 90 -2.17 5.86 2.39
N ALA A 91 -2.34 4.74 3.09
CA ALA A 91 -2.31 3.41 2.49
C ALA A 91 -3.62 2.69 2.78
N PHE A 92 -4.04 1.81 1.88
CA PHE A 92 -5.16 0.91 2.17
C PHE A 92 -4.92 -0.48 1.59
N ILE A 93 -5.49 -1.48 2.23
CA ILE A 93 -5.44 -2.87 1.80
C ILE A 93 -6.87 -3.38 1.76
N ILE A 94 -7.29 -3.87 0.59
CA ILE A 94 -8.60 -4.51 0.41
C ILE A 94 -8.36 -6.02 0.39
N VAL A 95 -9.03 -6.75 1.26
CA VAL A 95 -9.01 -8.20 1.29
C VAL A 95 -10.45 -8.69 1.27
N GLY A 96 -10.88 -9.24 0.13
CA GLY A 96 -12.28 -9.59 -0.09
C GLY A 96 -13.18 -8.35 0.06
N LYS A 97 -14.12 -8.42 1.00
CA LYS A 97 -15.06 -7.33 1.31
C LYS A 97 -14.57 -6.35 2.39
N TYR A 98 -13.38 -6.56 2.94
CA TYR A 98 -12.85 -5.72 4.02
C TYR A 98 -11.78 -4.76 3.50
N THR A 99 -11.77 -3.54 4.01
CA THR A 99 -10.76 -2.52 3.73
C THR A 99 -10.10 -2.08 5.03
N THR A 100 -8.78 -2.24 5.10
CA THR A 100 -7.94 -1.71 6.17
C THR A 100 -7.26 -0.44 5.68
N PHE A 101 -7.42 0.66 6.41
CA PHE A 101 -6.74 1.92 6.16
C PHE A 101 -5.59 2.11 7.13
N CYS A 102 -4.45 2.55 6.60
CA CYS A 102 -3.25 2.80 7.36
C CYS A 102 -2.65 4.17 6.99
N ILE A 103 -1.92 4.76 7.92
CA ILE A 103 -1.00 5.86 7.64
C ILE A 103 0.41 5.35 7.83
N LEU A 104 1.26 5.59 6.83
CA LEU A 104 2.70 5.47 6.95
C LEU A 104 3.28 6.84 7.27
N ASN A 105 3.90 6.99 8.45
CA ASN A 105 4.59 8.20 8.87
C ASN A 105 6.10 7.99 8.85
N ARG A 106 6.85 9.02 8.46
CA ARG A 106 8.29 9.08 8.71
C ARG A 106 8.51 9.69 10.10
N ALA A 107 8.86 8.86 11.08
CA ALA A 107 9.03 9.30 12.47
C ALA A 107 10.37 10.01 12.69
N GLN A 108 11.44 9.50 12.08
CA GLN A 108 12.78 10.07 12.07
C GLN A 108 13.52 9.59 10.81
N THR A 109 14.75 10.06 10.59
CA THR A 109 15.57 9.56 9.49
C THR A 109 15.74 8.05 9.59
N TYR A 110 15.46 7.34 8.49
CA TYR A 110 15.46 5.87 8.37
C TYR A 110 14.39 5.09 9.16
N LEU A 111 13.49 5.75 9.90
CA LEU A 111 12.42 5.07 10.65
C LEU A 111 11.04 5.47 10.14
N TYR A 112 10.31 4.47 9.67
CA TYR A 112 8.93 4.60 9.23
C TYR A 112 8.01 3.82 10.16
N THR A 113 6.89 4.41 10.54
CA THR A 113 5.85 3.76 11.34
C THR A 113 4.58 3.64 10.49
N MET A 114 4.01 2.44 10.43
CA MET A 114 2.72 2.19 9.79
C MET A 114 1.69 1.91 10.87
N CYS A 115 0.63 2.72 10.91
CA CYS A 115 -0.43 2.59 11.90
C CYS A 115 -1.75 2.30 11.19
N GLU A 116 -2.45 1.25 11.62
CA GLU A 116 -3.83 1.00 11.20
C GLU A 116 -4.76 2.03 11.86
N ILE A 117 -5.59 2.67 11.04
CA ILE A 117 -6.50 3.73 11.47
C ILE A 117 -7.91 3.18 11.66
N ALA A 118 -8.32 2.34 10.70
CA ALA A 118 -9.65 1.80 10.62
C ALA A 118 -9.67 0.53 9.76
N HIS A 119 -10.46 -0.44 10.21
CA HIS A 119 -10.87 -1.59 9.42
C HIS A 119 -12.39 -1.51 9.21
N ILE A 120 -12.81 -1.43 7.95
CA ILE A 120 -14.22 -1.28 7.57
C ILE A 120 -14.64 -2.32 6.55
N GLN A 121 -15.95 -2.56 6.47
CA GLN A 121 -16.56 -3.34 5.40
C GLN A 121 -17.47 -2.40 4.58
N PRO A 122 -17.08 -2.00 3.37
CA PRO A 122 -17.96 -1.26 2.48
C PRO A 122 -19.25 -2.04 2.17
N PRO A 123 -20.39 -1.35 1.95
CA PRO A 123 -21.62 -2.03 1.61
C PRO A 123 -21.56 -2.48 0.15
N LEU A 124 -21.49 -3.79 -0.07
CA LEU A 124 -21.53 -4.38 -1.44
C LEU A 124 -22.97 -4.61 -1.91
N THR A 125 -23.91 -4.65 -0.98
CA THR A 125 -25.34 -4.93 -1.19
C THR A 125 -26.17 -4.11 -0.19
N LEU A 126 -27.47 -3.94 -0.46
CA LEU A 126 -28.34 -3.06 0.31
C LEU A 126 -28.51 -3.50 1.78
N ASP A 127 -28.55 -4.80 2.04
CA ASP A 127 -28.63 -5.41 3.37
C ASP A 127 -27.39 -5.10 4.23
N HIS A 128 -26.24 -4.83 3.62
CA HIS A 128 -25.03 -4.43 4.34
C HIS A 128 -24.99 -2.95 4.71
N VAL A 129 -25.94 -2.11 4.27
CA VAL A 129 -25.90 -0.67 4.52
C VAL A 129 -26.01 -0.35 6.00
N MET A 130 -26.88 -1.03 6.75
CA MET A 130 -27.01 -0.81 8.19
C MET A 130 -25.71 -1.16 8.95
N PHE A 131 -25.03 -2.23 8.51
CA PHE A 131 -23.72 -2.60 9.05
C PHE A 131 -22.62 -1.60 8.68
N PHE A 132 -22.69 -0.99 7.50
CA PHE A 132 -21.77 0.09 7.14
C PHE A 132 -22.01 1.37 7.95
N LEU A 133 -23.28 1.73 8.19
CA LEU A 133 -23.65 2.90 8.99
C LEU A 133 -23.14 2.81 10.43
N SER A 134 -23.13 1.61 11.03
CA SER A 134 -22.53 1.41 12.37
C SER A 134 -21.02 1.69 12.42
N GLN A 135 -20.37 1.79 11.26
CA GLN A 135 -18.94 2.07 11.11
C GLN A 135 -18.65 3.52 10.69
N VAL A 136 -19.66 4.41 10.68
CA VAL A 136 -19.51 5.80 10.24
C VAL A 136 -18.40 6.55 11.00
N ASN A 137 -18.21 6.27 12.29
CA ASN A 137 -17.13 6.86 13.08
C ASN A 137 -15.74 6.46 12.55
N LYS A 138 -15.58 5.20 12.10
CA LYS A 138 -14.34 4.74 11.48
C LYS A 138 -14.11 5.44 10.15
N VAL A 139 -15.16 5.62 9.34
CA VAL A 139 -15.10 6.36 8.07
C VAL A 139 -14.70 7.81 8.31
N ALA A 140 -15.34 8.50 9.25
CA ALA A 140 -15.02 9.88 9.61
C ALA A 140 -13.55 10.02 10.07
N LYS A 141 -13.08 9.09 10.91
CA LYS A 141 -11.67 9.04 11.34
C LYS A 141 -10.73 8.86 10.14
N THR A 142 -11.05 7.94 9.22
CA THR A 142 -10.27 7.72 7.98
C THR A 142 -10.19 8.99 7.14
N ILE A 143 -11.31 9.71 6.95
CA ILE A 143 -11.35 10.97 6.21
C ILE A 143 -10.47 12.03 6.88
N ALA A 144 -10.59 12.20 8.21
CA ALA A 144 -9.77 13.16 8.95
C ALA A 144 -8.27 12.84 8.84
N CYS A 145 -7.90 11.56 8.93
CA CYS A 145 -6.53 11.10 8.74
C CYS A 145 -6.01 11.34 7.32
N PHE A 146 -6.85 11.13 6.30
CA PHE A 146 -6.50 11.43 4.91
C PHE A 146 -6.26 12.92 4.71
N GLN A 147 -7.15 13.79 5.22
CA GLN A 147 -7.00 15.25 5.16
C GLN A 147 -5.75 15.73 5.91
N HIS A 148 -5.43 15.14 7.06
CA HIS A 148 -4.17 15.42 7.74
C HIS A 148 -2.96 15.11 6.82
N THR A 149 -3.02 14.02 6.07
CA THR A 149 -1.95 13.61 5.15
C THR A 149 -1.81 14.58 3.96
N THR A 150 -2.90 15.12 3.43
CA THR A 150 -2.86 16.13 2.36
C THR A 150 -2.36 17.49 2.83
N ASN A 151 -2.71 17.87 4.07
CA ASN A 151 -2.37 19.19 4.64
C ASN A 151 -1.00 19.22 5.34
N SER A 152 -0.43 18.05 5.63
CA SER A 152 0.92 17.94 6.20
C SER A 152 1.94 18.41 5.16
N GLY A 153 2.38 19.66 5.27
CA GLY A 153 3.40 20.26 4.40
C GLY A 153 4.70 19.46 4.31
N ASN A 154 5.51 19.79 3.29
CA ASN A 154 6.81 19.15 3.07
C ASN A 154 7.76 19.43 4.24
N GLN A 155 8.47 18.40 4.71
CA GLN A 155 9.52 18.56 5.71
C GLN A 155 10.74 19.27 5.11
N ASN A 156 11.28 20.27 5.84
CA ASN A 156 12.54 20.96 5.54
C ASN A 156 13.76 20.20 6.13
N HIS A 157 13.85 18.89 5.97
CA HIS A 157 15.05 18.16 6.39
C HIS A 157 16.12 18.18 5.29
N VAL A 158 17.30 18.73 5.63
CA VAL A 158 18.50 18.81 4.79
C VAL A 158 18.95 17.41 4.40
N ASN A 159 19.13 17.18 3.08
CA ASN A 159 19.82 16.05 2.43
C ASN A 159 19.90 14.74 3.21
N ASP A 160 18.80 13.99 3.25
CA ASP A 160 18.84 12.58 3.64
C ASP A 160 18.93 11.69 2.39
N SER A 161 20.00 10.90 2.32
CA SER A 161 20.20 9.86 1.30
C SER A 161 19.03 8.87 1.29
N THR A 162 18.72 8.29 0.14
CA THR A 162 17.67 7.26 -0.04
C THR A 162 17.76 6.20 1.06
N THR A 163 16.73 6.13 1.91
CA THR A 163 16.74 5.26 3.09
C THR A 163 16.46 3.80 2.70
N LEU A 164 17.28 2.86 3.20
CA LEU A 164 17.20 1.38 3.09
C LEU A 164 17.16 0.83 1.65
N ILE A 165 18.23 0.13 1.24
CA ILE A 165 18.45 -0.38 -0.12
C ILE A 165 17.26 -1.26 -0.56
N ASP A 166 16.50 -0.76 -1.54
CA ASP A 166 15.31 -1.39 -2.13
C ASP A 166 15.53 -2.88 -2.46
N ASN A 167 16.76 -3.28 -2.79
CA ASN A 167 17.13 -4.66 -3.11
C ASN A 167 16.83 -5.65 -1.98
N MET A 168 17.10 -5.30 -0.71
CA MET A 168 16.87 -6.22 0.42
C MET A 168 15.38 -6.50 0.65
N LEU A 169 14.54 -5.52 0.37
CA LEU A 169 13.10 -5.59 0.54
C LEU A 169 12.39 -6.16 -0.71
N TYR A 170 12.97 -5.91 -1.88
CA TYR A 170 12.62 -6.61 -3.11
C TYR A 170 12.88 -8.13 -2.98
N HIS A 171 14.00 -8.54 -2.38
CA HIS A 171 14.30 -9.95 -2.14
C HIS A 171 13.34 -10.64 -1.15
N SER A 172 12.81 -9.90 -0.16
CA SER A 172 11.87 -10.48 0.80
C SER A 172 10.44 -10.63 0.24
N THR A 173 10.07 -9.79 -0.73
CA THR A 173 8.79 -9.84 -1.47
C THR A 173 8.82 -10.74 -2.72
N ALA A 174 10.00 -11.07 -3.24
CA ALA A 174 10.16 -11.90 -4.44
C ALA A 174 9.71 -13.36 -4.21
N PRO A 175 8.93 -13.96 -5.12
CA PRO A 175 8.35 -15.29 -4.93
C PRO A 175 9.36 -16.46 -4.98
N LYS A 176 10.60 -16.26 -5.47
CA LYS A 176 11.53 -17.35 -5.85
C LYS A 176 12.97 -17.23 -5.32
N LEU A 177 13.16 -17.03 -4.02
CA LEU A 177 14.49 -17.26 -3.43
C LEU A 177 14.40 -18.16 -2.20
N SER A 178 15.23 -19.21 -2.20
CA SER A 178 15.46 -20.05 -1.03
C SER A 178 15.89 -19.16 0.14
N ARG A 179 15.07 -19.14 1.19
CA ARG A 179 15.29 -18.34 2.41
C ARG A 179 16.21 -19.03 3.42
N LYS A 180 16.88 -20.12 3.02
CA LYS A 180 17.80 -20.84 3.89
C LYS A 180 19.10 -20.03 4.00
N ARG A 181 19.40 -19.48 5.18
CA ARG A 181 20.77 -18.99 5.48
C ARG A 181 21.73 -20.14 5.21
N LYS A 182 22.82 -19.89 4.48
CA LYS A 182 23.95 -20.84 4.44
C LYS A 182 24.46 -20.97 5.87
N SER A 183 24.35 -22.16 6.44
CA SER A 183 25.03 -22.49 7.69
C SER A 183 26.52 -22.42 7.42
N ILE A 184 27.23 -21.51 8.07
CA ILE A 184 28.69 -21.56 8.13
C ILE A 184 29.00 -22.41 9.37
N ALA A 185 29.13 -23.72 9.17
CA ALA A 185 29.77 -24.56 10.16
C ALA A 185 31.29 -24.36 10.02
N SER A 186 31.88 -23.51 10.86
CA SER A 186 33.33 -23.48 11.02
C SER A 186 33.73 -24.69 11.86
N HIS A 187 34.05 -25.81 11.22
CA HIS A 187 34.86 -26.83 11.89
C HIS A 187 36.32 -26.38 11.82
N TYR A 188 36.85 -25.93 12.96
CA TYR A 188 38.29 -25.89 13.17
C TYR A 188 38.76 -27.35 13.24
N ASN A 189 39.54 -27.79 12.26
CA ASN A 189 40.38 -28.97 12.41
C ASN A 189 41.68 -28.50 13.08
N HIS A 190 41.96 -29.10 14.23
CA HIS A 190 43.20 -28.93 14.97
C HIS A 190 44.24 -29.97 14.51
#